data_AF-A0A6P0WMI8-F1
#
_entry.id   AF-A0A6P0WMI8-F1
#
_cell.length_a   1.000
_cell.length_b   1.000
_cell.length_c   1.000
_cell.angle_alpha   90.00
_cell.angle_beta   90.00
_cell.angle_gamma   90.00
#
_symmetry.space_group_name_H-M   'P 1'
#
loop_
_entity.id
_entity.type
_entity.pdbx_description
1 polymer ?
#
loop_
_entity_poly.entity_id
_entity_poly.type
_entity_poly.pdbx_seq_one_letter_code
_entity_poly.pdbx_strand_id
1 'polypeptide(L)' 'MDISATRMAVGKEKVFAIMLMRFNLSPAKATLIIETWFKQHPGENWETLKNLLSNNQFIVYKGVLIPNPVSSPRR' A
#
# COMPACT_ATOMS: atom_id res chain seq x y z
N MET A 1 5.20 22.93 -15.86
CA MET A 1 4.37 21.93 -15.17
C MET A 1 5.31 21.09 -14.33
N ASP A 2 5.11 21.06 -13.01
CA ASP A 2 5.96 20.33 -12.09
C ASP A 2 5.65 18.82 -12.20
N ILE A 3 6.56 18.08 -12.83
CA ILE A 3 6.40 16.64 -13.12
C ILE A 3 6.48 15.80 -11.84
N SER A 4 7.09 16.34 -10.78
CA SER A 4 7.28 15.64 -9.49
C SER A 4 5.98 15.51 -8.72
N ALA A 5 5.16 16.57 -8.68
CA ALA A 5 3.84 16.54 -8.05
C ALA A 5 2.89 15.52 -8.73
N THR A 6 2.91 15.47 -10.07
CA THR A 6 2.10 14.53 -10.84
C THR A 6 2.51 13.08 -10.59
N ARG A 7 3.80 12.77 -10.43
CA ARG A 7 4.27 11.41 -10.09
C ARG A 7 3.82 10.95 -8.70
N MET A 8 3.78 11.86 -7.72
CA MET A 8 3.31 11.54 -6.36
C MET A 8 1.80 11.26 -6.32
N ALA A 9 1.00 12.00 -7.09
CA ALA A 9 -0.45 11.78 -7.21
C ALA A 9 -0.77 10.36 -7.74
N VAL A 10 -0.06 9.92 -8.78
CA VAL A 10 -0.25 8.59 -9.40
C VAL A 10 0.07 7.44 -8.41
N GLY A 11 1.05 7.63 -7.52
CA GLY A 11 1.38 6.63 -6.51
C GLY A 11 0.25 6.41 -5.51
N LYS A 12 -0.32 7.51 -4.99
CA LYS A 12 -1.43 7.49 -4.04
C LYS A 12 -2.68 6.86 -4.63
N GLU A 13 -3.09 7.29 -5.81
CA GLU A 13 -4.29 6.79 -6.51
C GLU A 13 -4.22 5.27 -6.75
N LYS A 14 -3.06 4.77 -7.19
CA LYS A 14 -2.85 3.33 -7.41
C LYS A 14 -2.89 2.52 -6.12
N VAL A 15 -2.29 3.01 -5.05
CA VAL A 15 -2.37 2.36 -3.72
C VAL A 15 -3.84 2.24 -3.28
N PHE A 16 -4.60 3.34 -3.40
CA PHE A 16 -6.03 3.31 -3.07
C PHE A 16 -6.80 2.34 -3.96
N ALA A 17 -6.58 2.34 -5.28
CA ALA A 17 -7.22 1.40 -6.19
C ALA A 17 -6.94 -0.06 -5.79
N ILE A 18 -5.70 -0.40 -5.44
CA ILE A 18 -5.37 -1.75 -4.95
C ILE A 18 -6.11 -2.05 -3.64
N MET A 19 -6.13 -1.11 -2.68
CA MET A 19 -6.85 -1.31 -1.42
C MET A 19 -8.34 -1.59 -1.61
N LEU A 20 -8.99 -0.82 -2.47
CA LEU A 20 -10.42 -0.94 -2.73
C LEU A 20 -10.74 -2.19 -3.56
N MET A 21 -10.01 -2.42 -4.65
CA MET A 21 -10.36 -3.46 -5.62
C MET A 21 -9.84 -4.83 -5.21
N ARG A 22 -8.59 -4.92 -4.74
CA ARG A 22 -7.96 -6.22 -4.44
C ARG A 22 -8.32 -6.74 -3.06
N PHE A 23 -8.31 -5.87 -2.05
CA PHE A 23 -8.62 -6.25 -0.67
C PHE A 23 -10.10 -6.02 -0.31
N ASN A 24 -10.90 -5.53 -1.26
CA ASN A 24 -12.33 -5.24 -1.08
C ASN A 24 -12.62 -4.38 0.16
N LEU A 25 -11.75 -3.39 0.42
CA LEU A 25 -11.88 -2.51 1.58
C LEU A 25 -12.79 -1.33 1.25
N SER A 26 -13.50 -0.82 2.27
CA SER A 26 -14.15 0.49 2.15
C SER A 26 -13.10 1.61 2.16
N PRO A 27 -13.40 2.79 1.57
CA PRO A 27 -12.47 3.92 1.55
C PRO A 27 -11.94 4.31 2.93
N ALA A 28 -12.82 4.37 3.94
CA ALA A 28 -12.43 4.68 5.31
C ALA A 28 -11.43 3.67 5.91
N LYS A 29 -11.66 2.37 5.68
CA LYS A 29 -10.74 1.31 6.14
C LYS A 29 -9.41 1.35 5.38
N ALA A 30 -9.45 1.56 4.07
CA ALA A 30 -8.25 1.68 3.25
C ALA A 30 -7.36 2.83 3.75
N THR A 31 -7.93 4.01 3.97
CA THR A 31 -7.18 5.17 4.51
C THR A 31 -6.55 4.85 5.86
N LEU A 32 -7.31 4.28 6.80
CA LEU A 32 -6.81 3.96 8.14
C LEU A 32 -5.65 2.95 8.10
N ILE A 33 -5.72 1.96 7.22
CA ILE A 33 -4.65 0.97 7.04
C ILE A 33 -3.40 1.62 6.46
N ILE A 34 -3.54 2.46 5.44
CA ILE A 34 -2.43 3.18 4.80
C ILE A 34 -1.77 4.11 5.81
N GLU A 35 -2.54 4.90 6.56
CA GLU A 35 -2.02 5.81 7.59
C GLU A 35 -1.28 5.06 8.70
N THR A 36 -1.84 3.95 9.15
CA THR A 36 -1.19 3.07 10.14
C THR A 36 0.15 2.55 9.61
N TRP A 37 0.19 2.12 8.35
CA TRP A 37 1.41 1.61 7.73
C TRP A 37 2.49 2.69 7.62
N PHE A 38 2.14 3.92 7.20
CA PHE A 38 3.10 5.03 7.13
C PHE A 38 3.58 5.49 8.51
N LYS A 39 2.73 5.42 9.54
CA LYS A 39 3.16 5.68 10.93
C LYS A 39 4.22 4.67 11.39
N GLN A 40 4.13 3.43 10.94
CA GLN A 40 5.11 2.38 11.24
C GLN A 40 6.38 2.49 10.38
N HIS A 41 6.30 3.14 9.22
CA HIS A 41 7.40 3.26 8.25
C HIS A 41 7.59 4.73 7.83
N PRO A 42 8.03 5.63 8.75
CA PRO A 42 8.06 7.07 8.51
C PRO A 42 9.04 7.52 7.42
N GLY A 43 10.02 6.69 7.05
CA GLY A 43 10.96 6.95 5.95
C GLY A 43 10.47 6.49 4.57
N GLU A 44 9.34 5.78 4.51
CA GLU A 44 8.81 5.23 3.28
C GLU A 44 7.88 6.19 2.55
N ASN A 45 7.68 5.95 1.26
CA ASN A 45 6.83 6.78 0.41
C ASN A 45 5.76 5.96 -0.34
N TRP A 46 4.87 6.68 -1.03
CA TRP A 46 3.77 6.08 -1.81
C TRP A 46 4.25 5.11 -2.90
N GLU A 47 5.43 5.35 -3.46
CA GLU A 47 5.99 4.47 -4.48
C GLU A 47 6.47 3.14 -3.88
N THR A 48 7.13 3.16 -2.71
CA THR A 48 7.48 1.92 -2.00
C THR A 48 6.22 1.11 -1.71
N LEU A 49 5.20 1.73 -1.10
CA LEU A 49 3.97 1.04 -0.76
C LEU A 49 3.26 0.49 -2.01
N LYS A 50 3.19 1.27 -3.09
CA LYS A 50 2.68 0.82 -4.40
C LYS A 50 3.42 -0.42 -4.90
N ASN A 51 4.75 -0.43 -4.85
CA ASN A 51 5.56 -1.56 -5.33
C ASN A 51 5.34 -2.81 -4.48
N LEU A 52 5.35 -2.67 -3.15
CA LEU A 52 5.07 -3.76 -2.20
C LEU A 52 3.70 -4.40 -2.43
N LEU A 53 2.68 -3.57 -2.65
CA LEU A 53 1.32 -4.01 -2.93
C LEU A 53 1.20 -4.66 -4.31
N SER A 54 1.82 -4.07 -5.34
CA SER A 54 1.78 -4.58 -6.72
C SER A 54 2.51 -5.92 -6.86
N ASN A 55 3.58 -6.13 -6.09
CA ASN A 55 4.37 -7.36 -6.10
C ASN A 55 3.78 -8.48 -5.21
N ASN A 56 2.56 -8.31 -4.71
CA ASN A 56 1.93 -9.25 -3.77
C ASN A 56 2.76 -9.53 -2.50
N GLN A 57 3.66 -8.63 -2.12
CA GLN A 57 4.53 -8.81 -0.95
C GLN A 57 3.80 -8.53 0.36
N PHE A 58 2.60 -7.94 0.30
CA PHE A 58 1.77 -7.65 1.45
C PHE A 58 0.33 -8.15 1.25
N ILE A 59 -0.30 -8.50 2.35
CA ILE A 59 -1.72 -8.82 2.46
C ILE A 59 -2.36 -7.98 3.56
N VAL A 60 -3.67 -7.82 3.49
CA VAL A 60 -4.45 -7.23 4.59
C VAL A 60 -4.95 -8.36 5.48
N TYR A 61 -4.52 -8.38 6.73
CA TYR A 61 -4.97 -9.34 7.74
C TYR A 61 -5.48 -8.60 8.97
N LYS A 62 -6.72 -8.89 9.39
CA LYS A 62 -7.39 -8.22 10.53
C LYS A 62 -7.31 -6.68 10.48
N GLY A 63 -7.36 -6.10 9.28
CA GLY A 63 -7.29 -4.66 9.10
C GLY A 63 -5.90 -4.05 9.28
N VAL A 64 -4.83 -4.83 9.06
CA VAL A 64 -3.45 -4.35 9.05
C VAL A 64 -2.73 -4.90 7.82
N LEU A 65 -1.84 -4.09 7.24
CA LEU A 65 -0.92 -4.54 6.19
C LEU A 65 0.21 -5.35 6.82
N ILE A 66 0.30 -6.63 6.46
CA ILE A 66 1.38 -7.52 6.90
C ILE A 66 2.09 -8.13 5.70
N PRO A 67 3.39 -8.50 5.82
CA PRO A 67 4.09 -9.23 4.78
C PRO A 67 3.33 -10.51 4.39
N ASN A 68 3.29 -10.80 3.09
CA ASN A 68 2.64 -12.00 2.58
C ASN A 68 3.52 -13.22 2.88
N PRO A 69 3.07 -14.19 3.70
CA PRO A 69 3.87 -15.35 4.08
C PRO A 69 4.20 -16.27 2.90
N VAL A 70 3.46 -16.17 1.78
CA VAL A 70 3.73 -16.94 0.54
C VAL A 70 4.81 -16.28 -0.31
N SER A 71 5.10 -15.00 -0.11
CA SER A 71 6.12 -14.25 -0.85
C SER A 71 7.54 -14.39 -0.26
N SER A 72 7.66 -14.93 0.94
CA SER A 72 8.95 -15.33 1.50
C SER A 72 9.37 -16.67 0.88
N PRO A 73 10.53 -16.76 0.20
CA PRO A 73 11.04 -18.06 -0.21
C PRO A 73 11.18 -18.92 1.04
N ARG A 74 10.66 -20.15 1.00
CA ARG A 74 10.96 -21.16 2.03
C ARG A 74 12.49 -21.25 2.10
N ARG A 75 13.06 -20.80 3.20
CA ARG A 75 14.44 -21.14 3.56
C ARG A 75 14.49 -22.61 3.91
#